data_AF-A0AAE0I3H9-F1
#
_entry.id   AF-A0AAE0I3H9-F1
#
_cell.length_a   1.000
_cell.length_b   1.000
_cell.length_c   1.000
_cell.angle_alpha   90.00
_cell.angle_beta   90.00
_cell.angle_gamma   90.00
#
_symmetry.space_group_name_H-M   'P 1'
#
loop_
_entity.id
_entity.type
_entity.pdbx_description
1 polymer ?
#
loop_
_entity_poly.entity_id
_entity_poly.type
_entity_poly.pdbx_seq_one_letter_code
_entity_poly.pdbx_strand_id
1 'polypeptide(L)'
;MSQQQEQQPRLLSIAMRNRLQASVRAATDLAVAVKLAAQLSAPYLLRSWVYVPAGIMVMLVACFGVDVFLKRVAHVSFPASVACLVLLFLALLLCELVFGGNRTRKFVHRVVDVPAEWSLRWISVFFTPTFVMLPLSNRIGVVEVFKLIAVFVIGFIVMMVLTAYMTRSLQLLTGSSKRARAERLDELGSQQPEDIPITSPNLPPSTANTPQSPTPDAVSRVASSIALDTIAPPPPLYSQSQEPLLLSPTSPDSSAQAALQTTIYRQTPIPPSRSRRWAAYIAANIDWLLYTTIATTIGLPVFYATGYAMPLHASVTVLSYFAALRLPATWRRYLHPVLVSALLTVITIWLLGLTRSTSLNSTLTSYRTGLKYLSLWEHTTTATPISTTTSTIRPGAGDIFSTALDASIVSLALPMYQYRRSLRTHFAAIIVPNVVLAIASLFAYPPLCFAVGIAADRSLAFAARSLTLALAIPATENLGGDVNTVSAVAIMSGVVGALIGGRLLDLMGIPEDDYVTRGVTLGANSSAVATALLLQSDPRAAALSSLSMTLFGTITVLFTAIPVLRDLVRAMVGL
;
A
#
# COMPACT_ATOMS: atom_id res chain seq x y z
N MET A 1 6.55 -57.73 -44.86
CA MET A 1 5.55 -56.88 -44.15
C MET A 1 5.26 -57.32 -42.70
N SER A 2 5.85 -58.41 -42.18
CA SER A 2 5.48 -58.97 -40.86
C SER A 2 6.29 -58.49 -39.65
N GLN A 3 7.48 -57.90 -39.80
CA GLN A 3 8.28 -57.46 -38.63
C GLN A 3 7.99 -56.02 -38.14
N GLN A 4 7.46 -55.13 -39.00
CA GLN A 4 7.10 -53.77 -38.59
C GLN A 4 5.78 -53.70 -37.80
N GLN A 5 4.87 -54.65 -38.02
CA GLN A 5 3.54 -54.64 -37.40
C GLN A 5 3.54 -55.17 -35.96
N GLU A 6 4.60 -55.90 -35.56
CA GLU A 6 4.76 -56.45 -34.20
C GLU A 6 5.58 -55.54 -33.26
N GLN A 7 6.37 -54.62 -33.81
CA GLN A 7 7.16 -53.65 -33.02
C GLN A 7 6.34 -52.44 -32.55
N GLN A 8 5.31 -52.05 -33.31
CA GLN A 8 4.46 -50.90 -33.03
C GLN A 8 3.70 -50.99 -31.68
N PRO A 9 3.05 -52.12 -31.31
CA PRO A 9 2.42 -52.25 -29.99
C PRO A 9 3.44 -52.31 -28.84
N ARG A 10 4.63 -52.88 -29.05
CA ARG A 10 5.70 -52.89 -28.03
C ARG A 10 6.23 -51.49 -27.75
N LEU A 11 6.47 -50.69 -28.79
CA LEU A 11 6.90 -49.29 -28.66
C LEU A 11 5.83 -48.42 -27.99
N LEU A 12 4.55 -48.61 -28.30
CA LEU A 12 3.44 -47.96 -27.61
C LEU A 12 3.38 -48.35 -26.12
N SER A 13 3.59 -49.62 -25.79
CA SER A 13 3.60 -50.09 -24.39
C SER A 13 4.79 -49.54 -23.58
N ILE A 14 5.95 -49.35 -24.22
CA ILE A 14 7.15 -48.75 -23.62
C ILE A 14 6.93 -47.24 -23.45
N ALA A 15 6.38 -46.56 -24.45
CA ALA A 15 6.04 -45.15 -24.37
C ALA A 15 4.99 -44.87 -23.28
N MET A 16 3.99 -45.74 -23.13
CA MET A 16 2.95 -45.63 -22.10
C MET A 16 3.51 -45.89 -20.70
N ARG A 17 4.37 -46.90 -20.53
CA ARG A 17 5.11 -47.13 -19.26
C ARG A 17 6.04 -45.99 -18.91
N ASN A 18 6.75 -45.42 -19.89
CA ASN A 18 7.62 -44.25 -19.68
C ASN A 18 6.80 -43.01 -19.30
N ARG A 19 5.61 -42.81 -19.88
CA ARG A 19 4.69 -41.73 -19.48
C ARG A 19 4.15 -41.92 -18.05
N LEU A 20 3.76 -43.14 -17.68
CA LEU A 20 3.31 -43.47 -16.32
C LEU A 20 4.44 -43.31 -15.29
N GLN A 21 5.66 -43.77 -15.59
CA GLN A 21 6.81 -43.57 -14.72
C GLN A 21 7.21 -42.08 -14.62
N ALA A 22 7.08 -41.33 -15.72
CA ALA A 22 7.29 -39.88 -15.70
C ALA A 22 6.23 -39.15 -14.85
N SER A 23 4.96 -39.56 -14.91
CA SER A 23 3.90 -38.97 -14.08
C SER A 23 4.04 -39.31 -12.60
N VAL A 24 4.44 -40.54 -12.27
CA VAL A 24 4.72 -40.96 -10.88
C VAL A 24 5.93 -40.19 -10.33
N ARG A 25 7.02 -40.08 -11.09
CA ARG A 25 8.20 -39.29 -10.70
C ARG A 25 7.87 -37.80 -10.53
N ALA A 26 7.05 -37.24 -11.42
CA ALA A 26 6.58 -35.86 -11.29
C ALA A 26 5.71 -35.66 -10.03
N ALA A 27 4.85 -36.62 -9.69
CA ALA A 27 4.04 -36.57 -8.48
C ALA A 27 4.89 -36.67 -7.20
N THR A 28 5.89 -37.54 -7.17
CA THR A 28 6.83 -37.64 -6.04
C THR A 28 7.69 -36.38 -5.92
N ASP A 29 8.17 -35.84 -7.05
CA ASP A 29 8.94 -34.59 -7.07
C ASP A 29 8.10 -33.41 -6.58
N LEU A 30 6.80 -33.36 -6.93
CA LEU A 30 5.86 -32.35 -6.47
C LEU A 30 5.59 -32.49 -4.96
N ALA A 31 5.40 -33.71 -4.45
CA ALA A 31 5.19 -33.94 -3.02
C ALA A 31 6.41 -33.50 -2.19
N VAL A 32 7.61 -33.84 -2.66
CA VAL A 32 8.87 -33.37 -2.04
C VAL A 32 9.00 -31.86 -2.15
N ALA A 33 8.64 -31.26 -3.29
CA ALA A 33 8.66 -29.81 -3.48
C ALA A 33 7.69 -29.07 -2.57
N VAL A 34 6.47 -29.58 -2.38
CA VAL A 34 5.46 -29.02 -1.46
C VAL A 34 5.95 -29.11 -0.02
N LYS A 35 6.53 -30.25 0.39
CA LYS A 35 7.12 -30.39 1.73
C LYS A 35 8.26 -29.39 1.97
N LEU A 36 9.15 -29.24 0.99
CA LEU A 36 10.26 -28.28 1.06
C LEU A 36 9.76 -26.84 1.09
N ALA A 37 8.78 -26.49 0.25
CA ALA A 37 8.16 -25.18 0.21
C ALA A 37 7.42 -24.85 1.52
N ALA A 38 6.73 -25.84 2.11
CA ALA A 38 6.08 -25.69 3.40
C ALA A 38 7.09 -25.43 4.53
N GLN A 39 8.23 -26.12 4.56
CA GLN A 39 9.28 -25.87 5.54
C GLN A 39 9.91 -24.48 5.36
N LEU A 40 10.17 -24.06 4.12
CA LEU A 40 10.70 -22.73 3.80
C LEU A 40 9.71 -21.61 4.18
N SER A 41 8.41 -21.87 4.01
CA SER A 41 7.36 -20.87 4.19
C SER A 41 6.70 -20.90 5.57
N ALA A 42 6.94 -21.94 6.38
CA ALA A 42 6.40 -22.08 7.74
C ALA A 42 6.63 -20.85 8.63
N PRO A 43 7.86 -20.28 8.76
CA PRO A 43 8.06 -19.09 9.60
C PRO A 43 7.30 -17.87 9.06
N TYR A 44 7.22 -17.73 7.73
CA TYR A 44 6.45 -16.68 7.07
C TYR A 44 4.94 -16.82 7.33
N LEU A 45 4.39 -18.03 7.19
CA LEU A 45 2.99 -18.34 7.42
C LEU A 45 2.61 -18.11 8.88
N LEU A 46 3.44 -18.56 9.81
CA LEU A 46 3.22 -18.36 11.24
C LEU A 46 3.21 -16.86 11.59
N ARG A 47 4.16 -16.08 11.06
CA ARG A 47 4.18 -14.62 11.22
C ARG A 47 2.93 -13.97 10.63
N SER A 48 2.53 -14.35 9.42
CA SER A 48 1.47 -13.69 8.66
C SER A 48 0.05 -14.09 9.08
N TRP A 49 -0.14 -15.30 9.61
CA TRP A 49 -1.47 -15.83 9.96
C TRP A 49 -1.73 -15.91 11.47
N VAL A 50 -0.70 -15.77 12.31
CA VAL A 50 -0.86 -15.77 13.77
C VAL A 50 -0.47 -14.42 14.37
N TYR A 51 0.78 -14.00 14.19
CA TYR A 51 1.28 -12.77 14.82
C TYR A 51 0.64 -11.51 14.24
N VAL A 52 0.51 -11.42 12.91
CA VAL A 52 -0.08 -10.26 12.25
C VAL A 52 -1.55 -10.07 12.64
N PRO A 53 -2.45 -11.09 12.53
CA PRO A 53 -3.84 -10.93 12.97
C PRO A 53 -3.97 -10.60 14.46
N ALA A 54 -3.14 -11.21 15.32
CA ALA A 54 -3.13 -10.88 16.75
C ALA A 54 -2.75 -9.42 17.00
N GLY A 55 -1.71 -8.93 16.33
CA GLY A 55 -1.29 -7.53 16.43
C GLY A 55 -2.35 -6.55 15.90
N ILE A 56 -2.95 -6.84 14.73
CA ILE A 56 -4.06 -6.05 14.20
C ILE A 56 -5.23 -6.03 15.17
N MET A 57 -5.58 -7.16 15.78
CA MET A 57 -6.66 -7.23 16.77
C MET A 57 -6.38 -6.30 17.96
N VAL A 58 -5.14 -6.26 18.47
CA VAL A 58 -4.75 -5.33 19.54
C VAL A 58 -4.92 -3.87 19.09
N MET A 59 -4.52 -3.53 17.85
CA MET A 59 -4.70 -2.18 17.31
C MET A 59 -6.17 -1.80 17.18
N LEU A 60 -7.03 -2.74 16.75
CA LEU A 60 -8.46 -2.52 16.62
C LEU A 60 -9.15 -2.36 17.99
N VAL A 61 -8.74 -3.15 19.00
CA VAL A 61 -9.22 -3.00 20.38
C VAL A 61 -8.86 -1.61 20.91
N ALA A 62 -7.65 -1.13 20.66
CA ALA A 62 -7.26 0.24 21.02
C ALA A 62 -8.16 1.28 20.31
N CYS A 63 -8.42 1.11 19.02
CA CYS A 63 -9.34 1.98 18.28
C CYS A 63 -10.77 1.94 18.84
N PHE A 64 -11.26 0.77 19.23
CA PHE A 64 -12.57 0.65 19.86
C PHE A 64 -12.62 1.38 21.21
N GLY A 65 -11.58 1.24 22.04
CA GLY A 65 -11.49 1.98 23.30
C GLY A 65 -11.52 3.50 23.09
N VAL A 66 -10.82 4.00 22.08
CA VAL A 66 -10.82 5.42 21.71
C VAL A 66 -12.17 5.86 21.12
N ASP A 67 -12.82 5.05 20.29
CA ASP A 67 -14.17 5.34 19.74
C ASP A 67 -15.21 5.48 20.86
N VAL A 68 -15.20 4.53 21.80
CA VAL A 68 -16.08 4.56 22.98
C VAL A 68 -15.82 5.81 23.82
N PHE A 69 -14.56 6.18 24.04
CA PHE A 69 -14.20 7.40 24.76
C PHE A 69 -14.69 8.66 24.03
N LEU A 70 -14.45 8.78 22.72
CA LEU A 70 -14.85 9.94 21.93
C LEU A 70 -16.38 10.13 21.89
N LYS A 71 -17.14 9.04 21.74
CA LYS A 71 -18.60 9.08 21.69
C LYS A 71 -19.26 9.30 23.06
N ARG A 72 -18.80 8.58 24.10
CA ARG A 72 -19.46 8.58 25.43
C ARG A 72 -18.96 9.67 26.36
N VAL A 73 -17.70 10.08 26.26
CA VAL A 73 -17.09 11.04 27.18
C VAL A 73 -16.96 12.41 26.51
N ALA A 74 -16.39 12.45 25.31
CA ALA A 74 -16.15 13.73 24.62
C ALA A 74 -17.37 14.24 23.84
N HIS A 75 -18.34 13.38 23.50
CA HIS A 75 -19.47 13.69 22.62
C HIS A 75 -19.04 14.30 21.27
N VAL A 76 -17.89 13.86 20.74
CA VAL A 76 -17.34 14.35 19.46
C VAL A 76 -17.36 13.24 18.41
N SER A 77 -17.90 13.53 17.22
CA SER A 77 -17.84 12.67 16.04
C SER A 77 -16.47 12.76 15.37
N PHE A 78 -15.45 12.11 15.94
CA PHE A 78 -14.11 12.05 15.36
C PHE A 78 -13.66 10.61 15.07
N PRO A 79 -13.00 10.34 13.93
CA PRO A 79 -12.56 8.98 13.58
C PRO A 79 -11.54 8.41 14.57
N ALA A 80 -11.89 7.30 15.20
CA ALA A 80 -11.04 6.67 16.21
C ALA A 80 -9.68 6.20 15.67
N SER A 81 -9.59 5.73 14.42
CA SER A 81 -8.32 5.31 13.82
C SER A 81 -7.33 6.46 13.63
N VAL A 82 -7.82 7.65 13.28
CA VAL A 82 -6.98 8.86 13.17
C VAL A 82 -6.57 9.36 14.55
N ALA A 83 -7.46 9.30 15.54
CA ALA A 83 -7.12 9.65 16.92
C ALA A 83 -6.05 8.68 17.47
N CYS A 84 -6.20 7.38 17.24
CA CYS A 84 -5.22 6.37 17.62
C CYS A 84 -3.86 6.58 16.96
N LEU A 85 -3.81 6.99 15.69
CA LEU A 85 -2.55 7.38 15.04
C LEU A 85 -1.85 8.48 15.83
N VAL A 86 -2.54 9.58 16.14
CA VAL A 86 -1.96 10.72 16.88
C VAL A 86 -1.56 10.29 18.29
N LEU A 87 -2.42 9.57 19.00
CA LEU A 87 -2.15 9.08 20.35
C LEU A 87 -0.96 8.12 20.38
N LEU A 88 -0.85 7.19 19.42
CA LEU A 88 0.29 6.28 19.32
C LEU A 88 1.58 7.04 19.05
N PHE A 89 1.55 8.02 18.13
CA PHE A 89 2.71 8.87 17.85
C PHE A 89 3.16 9.64 19.11
N LEU A 90 2.23 10.28 19.84
CA LEU A 90 2.53 10.99 21.08
C LEU A 90 3.02 10.05 22.20
N ALA A 91 2.42 8.86 22.32
CA ALA A 91 2.83 7.86 23.30
C ALA A 91 4.25 7.36 23.03
N LEU A 92 4.64 7.17 21.76
CA LEU A 92 6.00 6.80 21.39
C LEU A 92 7.01 7.91 21.71
N LEU A 93 6.65 9.18 21.49
CA LEU A 93 7.47 10.33 21.91
C LEU A 93 7.62 10.38 23.44
N LEU A 94 6.54 10.17 24.18
CA LEU A 94 6.57 10.14 25.64
C LEU A 94 7.43 8.97 26.16
N CYS A 95 7.28 7.78 25.58
CA CYS A 95 8.10 6.63 25.92
C CYS A 95 9.59 6.87 25.66
N GLU A 96 9.96 7.55 24.57
CA GLU A 96 11.35 7.94 24.32
C GLU A 96 11.89 8.93 25.37
N LEU A 97 11.06 9.88 25.81
CA LEU A 97 11.43 10.82 26.87
C LEU A 97 11.62 10.12 28.22
N VAL A 98 10.78 9.13 28.54
CA VAL A 98 10.78 8.44 29.85
C VAL A 98 11.78 7.28 29.92
N PHE A 99 11.80 6.41 28.90
CA PHE A 99 12.58 5.16 28.91
C PHE A 99 13.88 5.22 28.09
N GLY A 100 14.08 6.30 27.33
CA GLY A 100 15.22 6.48 26.44
C GLY A 100 15.05 5.82 25.07
N GLY A 101 15.59 6.46 24.02
CA GLY A 101 15.39 6.07 22.62
C GLY A 101 15.76 4.62 22.29
N ASN A 102 16.83 4.08 22.88
CA ASN A 102 17.27 2.71 22.60
C ASN A 102 16.29 1.63 23.09
N ARG A 103 15.62 1.85 24.23
CA ARG A 103 14.63 0.90 24.76
C ARG A 103 13.33 0.99 23.96
N THR A 104 12.87 2.21 23.68
CA THR A 104 11.67 2.44 22.88
C THR A 104 11.82 1.85 21.48
N ARG A 105 12.97 2.05 20.82
CA ARG A 105 13.24 1.46 19.49
C ARG A 105 13.22 -0.08 19.51
N LYS A 106 13.78 -0.71 20.54
CA LYS A 106 13.72 -2.17 20.72
C LYS A 106 12.30 -2.69 20.94
N PHE A 107 11.48 -1.95 21.70
CA PHE A 107 10.08 -2.29 21.94
C PHE A 107 9.27 -2.20 20.64
N VAL A 108 9.39 -1.09 19.92
CA VAL A 108 8.74 -0.85 18.62
C VAL A 108 9.08 -1.97 17.64
N HIS A 109 10.37 -2.28 17.48
CA HIS A 109 10.85 -3.36 16.60
C HIS A 109 10.30 -4.75 16.93
N ARG A 110 10.10 -5.07 18.21
CA ARG A 110 9.68 -6.41 18.63
C ARG A 110 8.16 -6.60 18.59
N VAL A 111 7.39 -5.56 18.89
CA VAL A 111 5.94 -5.69 19.16
C VAL A 111 5.09 -4.99 18.11
N VAL A 112 5.48 -3.77 17.71
CA VAL A 112 4.63 -2.90 16.88
C VAL A 112 4.96 -3.08 15.39
N ASP A 113 6.23 -3.27 15.03
CA ASP A 113 6.66 -3.32 13.64
C ASP A 113 6.05 -4.49 12.87
N VAL A 114 5.90 -5.67 13.47
CA VAL A 114 5.37 -6.85 12.77
C VAL A 114 3.96 -6.62 12.18
N PRO A 115 2.93 -6.27 12.97
CA PRO A 115 1.61 -5.99 12.41
C PRO A 115 1.59 -4.71 11.59
N ALA A 116 2.33 -3.67 12.00
CA ALA A 116 2.27 -2.37 11.35
C ALA A 116 2.93 -2.37 9.97
N GLU A 117 4.10 -2.99 9.81
CA GLU A 117 4.78 -3.14 8.53
C GLU A 117 3.93 -3.93 7.54
N TRP A 118 3.29 -5.02 8.00
CA TRP A 118 2.35 -5.78 7.18
C TRP A 118 1.18 -4.89 6.75
N SER A 119 0.59 -4.13 7.68
CA SER A 119 -0.56 -3.27 7.41
C SER A 119 -0.21 -2.17 6.40
N LEU A 120 0.94 -1.52 6.55
CA LEU A 120 1.44 -0.49 5.63
C LEU A 120 1.79 -1.06 4.25
N ARG A 121 2.39 -2.25 4.19
CA ARG A 121 2.72 -2.93 2.93
C ARG A 121 1.48 -3.22 2.09
N TRP A 122 0.38 -3.58 2.73
CA TRP A 122 -0.88 -3.92 2.06
C TRP A 122 -1.91 -2.79 2.05
N ILE A 123 -1.59 -1.59 2.55
CA ILE A 123 -2.53 -0.47 2.66
C ILE A 123 -3.27 -0.16 1.35
N SER A 124 -2.60 -0.33 0.21
CA SER A 124 -3.17 -0.12 -1.13
C SER A 124 -4.35 -1.04 -1.42
N VAL A 125 -4.29 -2.33 -1.04
CA VAL A 125 -5.42 -3.24 -1.28
C VAL A 125 -6.61 -2.91 -0.38
N PHE A 126 -6.36 -2.38 0.81
CA PHE A 126 -7.42 -1.99 1.75
C PHE A 126 -8.22 -0.77 1.28
N PHE A 127 -7.69 0.02 0.33
CA PHE A 127 -8.46 1.08 -0.34
C PHE A 127 -9.38 0.56 -1.46
N THR A 128 -9.22 -0.68 -1.93
CA THR A 128 -10.03 -1.25 -3.03
C THR A 128 -11.55 -1.17 -2.81
N PRO A 129 -12.12 -1.48 -1.61
CA PRO A 129 -13.56 -1.42 -1.36
C PRO A 129 -14.21 -0.10 -1.71
N THR A 130 -13.48 0.98 -1.46
CA THR A 130 -13.93 2.34 -1.69
C THR A 130 -14.20 2.60 -3.18
N PHE A 131 -13.37 2.04 -4.05
CA PHE A 131 -13.55 2.10 -5.50
C PHE A 131 -14.63 1.14 -6.00
N VAL A 132 -14.72 -0.05 -5.40
CA VAL A 132 -15.74 -1.06 -5.74
C VAL A 132 -17.16 -0.52 -5.50
N MET A 133 -17.34 0.36 -4.52
CA MET A 133 -18.64 0.97 -4.19
C MET A 133 -19.06 2.13 -5.11
N LEU A 134 -18.16 2.68 -5.93
CA LEU A 134 -18.45 3.86 -6.76
C LEU A 134 -19.70 3.72 -7.65
N PRO A 135 -20.00 2.57 -8.28
CA PRO A 135 -21.20 2.42 -9.11
C PRO A 135 -22.53 2.58 -8.35
N LEU A 136 -22.52 2.53 -7.01
CA LEU A 136 -23.71 2.67 -6.17
C LEU A 136 -24.09 4.14 -5.89
N SER A 137 -23.30 5.12 -6.32
CA SER A 137 -23.60 6.53 -6.09
C SER A 137 -24.89 6.98 -6.78
N ASN A 138 -25.61 7.93 -6.17
CA ASN A 138 -26.83 8.53 -6.75
C ASN A 138 -26.59 9.06 -8.17
N ARG A 139 -27.61 8.98 -9.03
CA ARG A 139 -27.52 9.52 -10.41
C ARG A 139 -27.41 11.04 -10.37
N ILE A 140 -26.29 11.58 -10.85
CA ILE A 140 -26.05 13.01 -11.01
C ILE A 140 -26.35 13.38 -12.48
N GLY A 141 -26.96 14.54 -12.71
CA GLY A 141 -27.20 15.04 -14.06
C GLY A 141 -25.88 15.24 -14.82
N VAL A 142 -25.84 14.87 -16.11
CA VAL A 142 -24.60 14.90 -16.92
C VAL A 142 -23.91 16.27 -16.88
N VAL A 143 -24.68 17.36 -17.00
CA VAL A 143 -24.16 18.74 -16.94
C VAL A 143 -23.51 19.05 -15.59
N GLU A 144 -24.12 18.59 -14.50
CA GLU A 144 -23.61 18.81 -13.16
C GLU A 144 -22.34 17.99 -12.92
N VAL A 145 -22.25 16.76 -13.44
CA VAL A 145 -21.01 15.96 -13.42
C VAL A 145 -19.86 16.71 -14.11
N PHE A 146 -20.09 17.32 -15.28
CA PHE A 146 -19.06 18.10 -15.95
C PHE A 146 -18.61 19.31 -15.13
N LYS A 147 -19.53 20.02 -14.46
CA LYS A 147 -19.19 21.11 -13.54
C LYS A 147 -18.35 20.62 -12.36
N LEU A 148 -18.74 19.49 -11.75
CA LEU A 148 -18.01 18.86 -10.65
C LEU A 148 -16.58 18.49 -11.06
N ILE A 149 -16.42 17.88 -12.24
CA ILE A 149 -15.09 17.52 -12.78
C ILE A 149 -14.26 18.79 -13.05
N ALA A 150 -14.85 19.83 -13.65
CA ALA A 150 -14.13 21.07 -13.94
C ALA A 150 -13.61 21.74 -12.66
N VAL A 151 -14.48 21.92 -11.67
CA VAL A 151 -14.11 22.51 -10.36
C VAL A 151 -13.09 21.62 -9.65
N PHE A 152 -13.25 20.30 -9.71
CA PHE A 152 -12.32 19.34 -9.14
C PHE A 152 -10.91 19.48 -9.75
N VAL A 153 -10.79 19.47 -11.08
CA VAL A 153 -9.49 19.49 -11.78
C VAL A 153 -8.78 20.82 -11.56
N ILE A 154 -9.50 21.93 -11.76
CA ILE A 154 -8.94 23.28 -11.57
C ILE A 154 -8.55 23.46 -10.10
N GLY A 155 -9.44 23.12 -9.17
CA GLY A 155 -9.17 23.20 -7.74
C GLY A 155 -8.00 22.33 -7.30
N PHE A 156 -7.86 21.11 -7.85
CA PHE A 156 -6.74 20.23 -7.57
C PHE A 156 -5.42 20.88 -7.99
N ILE A 157 -5.33 21.43 -9.19
CA ILE A 157 -4.11 22.10 -9.68
C ILE A 157 -3.81 23.34 -8.83
N VAL A 158 -4.79 24.21 -8.59
CA VAL A 158 -4.62 25.44 -7.81
C VAL A 158 -4.14 25.13 -6.40
N MET A 159 -4.74 24.15 -5.72
CA MET A 159 -4.35 23.79 -4.36
C MET A 159 -2.98 23.10 -4.33
N MET A 160 -2.66 22.25 -5.30
CA MET A 160 -1.31 21.69 -5.43
C MET A 160 -0.25 22.79 -5.59
N VAL A 161 -0.48 23.76 -6.47
CA VAL A 161 0.41 24.92 -6.69
C VAL A 161 0.54 25.74 -5.41
N LEU A 162 -0.58 26.11 -4.78
CA LEU A 162 -0.60 26.90 -3.56
C LEU A 162 0.16 26.22 -2.44
N THR A 163 -0.13 24.94 -2.16
CA THR A 163 0.55 24.20 -1.09
C THR A 163 2.04 24.01 -1.39
N ALA A 164 2.42 23.70 -2.64
CA ALA A 164 3.81 23.48 -3.01
C ALA A 164 4.65 24.76 -2.85
N TYR A 165 4.21 25.88 -3.44
CA TYR A 165 4.95 27.13 -3.35
C TYR A 165 4.91 27.73 -1.95
N MET A 166 3.82 27.59 -1.21
CA MET A 166 3.75 28.08 0.17
C MET A 166 4.69 27.28 1.08
N THR A 167 4.70 25.96 0.96
CA THR A 167 5.63 25.10 1.71
C THR A 167 7.08 25.42 1.36
N ARG A 168 7.40 25.52 0.07
CA ARG A 168 8.75 25.85 -0.40
C ARG A 168 9.19 27.25 0.06
N SER A 169 8.33 28.25 -0.03
CA SER A 169 8.63 29.62 0.42
C SER A 169 8.92 29.63 1.92
N LEU A 170 8.13 28.92 2.72
CA LEU A 170 8.33 28.83 4.15
C LEU A 170 9.62 28.07 4.51
N GLN A 171 9.99 27.04 3.74
CA GLN A 171 11.27 26.36 3.88
C GLN A 171 12.47 27.26 3.58
N LEU A 172 12.34 28.18 2.60
CA LEU A 172 13.37 29.16 2.28
C LEU A 172 13.49 30.22 3.38
N LEU A 173 12.36 30.74 3.88
CA LEU A 173 12.32 31.73 4.96
C LEU A 173 12.87 31.19 6.28
N THR A 174 12.57 29.93 6.62
CA THR A 174 13.03 29.28 7.85
C THR A 174 14.46 28.72 7.74
N GLY A 175 15.09 28.80 6.57
CA GLY A 175 16.39 28.17 6.29
C GLY A 175 16.36 26.63 6.31
N SER A 176 15.18 26.02 6.43
CA SER A 176 15.02 24.59 6.57
C SER A 176 15.35 23.82 5.30
N SER A 177 15.27 24.45 4.12
CA SER A 177 15.65 23.81 2.85
C SER A 177 17.12 23.34 2.82
N LYS A 178 18.05 24.10 3.43
CA LYS A 178 19.47 23.69 3.55
C LYS A 178 19.62 22.48 4.47
N ARG A 179 18.84 22.43 5.55
CA ARG A 179 18.83 21.31 6.51
C ARG A 179 18.24 20.06 5.88
N ALA A 180 17.13 20.17 5.14
CA ALA A 180 16.55 19.05 4.41
C ALA A 180 17.54 18.43 3.42
N ARG A 181 18.25 19.27 2.65
CA ARG A 181 19.30 18.78 1.74
C ARG A 181 20.46 18.13 2.46
N ALA A 182 20.93 18.70 3.58
CA ALA A 182 21.98 18.09 4.40
C ALA A 182 21.53 16.72 4.93
N GLU A 183 20.32 16.63 5.46
CA GLU A 183 19.77 15.37 5.96
C GLU A 183 19.58 14.31 4.85
N ARG A 184 19.32 14.72 3.59
CA ARG A 184 19.26 13.82 2.43
C ARG A 184 20.65 13.33 2.01
N LEU A 185 21.66 14.21 2.07
CA LEU A 185 23.06 13.86 1.77
C LEU A 185 23.62 12.90 2.81
N ASP A 186 23.31 13.11 4.08
CA ASP A 186 23.69 12.19 5.16
C ASP A 186 23.10 10.79 4.92
N GLU A 187 21.81 10.69 4.55
CA GLU A 187 21.16 9.40 4.22
C GLU A 187 21.81 8.69 3.03
N LEU A 188 22.13 9.42 1.97
CA LEU A 188 22.82 8.84 0.80
C LEU A 188 24.25 8.39 1.14
N GLY A 189 24.91 9.05 2.09
CA GLY A 189 26.25 8.69 2.58
C GLY A 189 26.26 7.59 3.65
N SER A 190 25.16 7.39 4.37
CA SER A 190 25.07 6.54 5.56
C SER A 190 24.27 5.24 5.35
N GLN A 191 24.44 4.53 4.22
CA GLN A 191 23.87 3.17 4.05
C GLN A 191 24.48 2.16 5.07
N GLN A 192 24.16 2.33 6.35
CA GLN A 192 24.39 1.43 7.47
C GLN A 192 23.03 0.87 7.94
N PRO A 193 22.99 -0.30 8.60
CA PRO A 193 21.77 -1.09 8.82
C PRO A 193 20.82 -0.55 9.92
N GLU A 194 20.86 0.75 10.25
CA GLU A 194 20.20 1.33 11.44
C GLU A 194 18.73 1.74 11.24
N ASP A 195 18.21 1.69 10.00
CA ASP A 195 16.82 2.05 9.69
C ASP A 195 15.88 0.85 9.80
N ILE A 196 14.72 1.07 10.45
CA ILE A 196 13.61 0.12 10.46
C ILE A 196 13.17 -0.07 9.00
N PRO A 197 13.22 -1.28 8.43
CA PRO A 197 12.86 -1.50 7.03
C PRO A 197 11.37 -1.26 6.86
N ILE A 198 10.99 -0.18 6.20
CA ILE A 198 9.61 0.04 5.76
C ILE A 198 9.52 -0.43 4.32
N THR A 199 9.01 -1.65 4.13
CA THR A 199 8.72 -2.29 2.83
C THR A 199 9.96 -2.76 2.06
N SER A 200 10.55 -3.88 2.47
CA SER A 200 11.46 -4.64 1.60
C SER A 200 10.67 -5.61 0.70
N PRO A 201 10.89 -5.65 -0.63
CA PRO A 201 10.40 -6.74 -1.44
C PRO A 201 11.13 -8.02 -1.01
N ASN A 202 10.38 -9.09 -0.75
CA ASN A 202 10.92 -10.41 -0.41
C ASN A 202 11.87 -10.89 -1.53
N LEU A 203 13.18 -10.66 -1.41
CA LEU A 203 14.18 -11.51 -2.06
C LEU A 203 14.62 -12.59 -1.07
N PRO A 204 14.83 -13.83 -1.53
CA PRO A 204 15.39 -14.89 -0.70
C PRO A 204 16.78 -14.48 -0.16
N PRO A 205 17.22 -15.02 0.99
CA PRO A 205 18.49 -14.62 1.59
C PRO A 205 19.65 -14.93 0.63
N SER A 206 20.25 -13.90 0.05
CA SER A 206 21.56 -13.99 -0.57
C SER A 206 22.60 -13.98 0.53
N THR A 207 23.18 -15.14 0.81
CA THR A 207 24.39 -15.27 1.62
C THR A 207 25.56 -14.61 0.90
N ALA A 208 26.03 -13.46 1.37
CA ALA A 208 27.34 -12.95 1.03
C ALA A 208 27.88 -12.05 2.16
N ASN A 209 28.74 -12.63 2.99
CA ASN A 209 29.66 -11.91 3.88
C ASN A 209 30.85 -11.42 3.05
N THR A 210 31.11 -10.12 2.94
CA THR A 210 32.48 -9.56 2.88
C THR A 210 32.46 -8.04 3.16
N PRO A 211 33.38 -7.49 3.98
CA PRO A 211 33.48 -6.05 4.22
C PRO A 211 34.41 -5.37 3.21
N GLN A 212 34.00 -4.24 2.62
CA GLN A 212 34.92 -3.33 1.91
C GLN A 212 34.58 -1.88 2.24
N SER A 213 35.59 -1.17 2.77
CA SER A 213 35.64 0.27 3.01
C SER A 213 35.76 1.06 1.70
N PRO A 214 35.23 2.29 1.60
CA PRO A 214 35.28 3.07 0.36
C PRO A 214 36.56 3.91 0.27
N THR A 215 37.09 4.06 -0.94
CA THR A 215 37.96 5.17 -1.32
C THR A 215 37.19 6.12 -2.26
N PRO A 216 37.42 7.44 -2.20
CA PRO A 216 36.60 8.42 -2.91
C PRO A 216 37.24 8.78 -4.25
N ASP A 217 36.64 8.39 -5.40
CA ASP A 217 36.90 9.05 -6.70
C ASP A 217 36.01 8.57 -7.88
N ALA A 218 34.77 8.13 -7.62
CA ALA A 218 33.87 7.64 -8.69
C ALA A 218 32.54 8.43 -8.83
N VAL A 219 32.52 9.70 -8.39
CA VAL A 219 31.36 10.60 -8.58
C VAL A 219 31.50 11.42 -9.86
N SER A 220 31.42 10.73 -11.00
CA SER A 220 31.09 11.34 -12.29
C SER A 220 31.04 10.25 -13.34
N ARG A 221 29.84 9.70 -13.62
CA ARG A 221 29.43 9.11 -14.92
C ARG A 221 28.16 8.25 -14.92
N VAL A 222 27.45 8.09 -13.81
CA VAL A 222 26.15 7.36 -13.85
C VAL A 222 25.01 8.35 -14.09
N ALA A 223 25.01 8.94 -15.29
CA ALA A 223 23.92 9.76 -15.79
C ALA A 223 23.80 9.61 -17.31
N SER A 224 23.50 8.40 -17.80
CA SER A 224 22.85 8.13 -19.10
C SER A 224 23.01 6.67 -19.51
N SER A 225 21.95 5.87 -19.45
CA SER A 225 21.57 4.89 -20.49
C SER A 225 20.42 3.99 -20.01
N ILE A 226 19.21 4.34 -20.44
CA ILE A 226 18.09 3.41 -20.57
C ILE A 226 18.15 2.88 -22.01
N ALA A 227 18.46 1.59 -22.20
CA ALA A 227 18.08 0.76 -23.36
C ALA A 227 18.40 -0.70 -22.99
N LEU A 228 17.41 -1.57 -22.79
CA LEU A 228 16.82 -2.45 -23.81
C LEU A 228 17.82 -3.50 -24.29
N ASP A 229 17.71 -4.75 -23.81
CA ASP A 229 17.72 -5.87 -24.76
C ASP A 229 17.17 -7.20 -24.26
N THR A 230 16.68 -7.92 -25.27
CA THR A 230 15.75 -9.05 -25.24
C THR A 230 16.51 -10.38 -25.24
N ILE A 231 15.81 -11.43 -24.81
CA ILE A 231 16.18 -12.84 -24.86
C ILE A 231 16.71 -13.25 -26.26
N ALA A 232 17.97 -13.69 -26.34
CA ALA A 232 18.49 -14.57 -27.39
C ALA A 232 19.72 -15.37 -26.88
N PRO A 233 19.93 -16.63 -27.29
CA PRO A 233 21.00 -17.50 -26.78
C PRO A 233 22.33 -17.30 -27.56
N PRO A 234 23.51 -17.54 -26.95
CA PRO A 234 24.79 -17.39 -27.65
C PRO A 234 25.16 -18.62 -28.52
N PRO A 235 25.94 -18.44 -29.61
CA PRO A 235 26.40 -19.52 -30.52
C PRO A 235 27.66 -20.24 -29.98
N PRO A 236 28.07 -21.39 -30.57
CA PRO A 236 29.17 -22.19 -30.04
C PRO A 236 30.53 -21.75 -30.62
N LEU A 237 31.60 -21.85 -29.84
CA LEU A 237 32.97 -21.62 -30.32
C LEU A 237 33.86 -22.84 -30.11
N TYR A 238 34.61 -23.12 -31.18
CA TYR A 238 35.53 -24.22 -31.45
C TYR A 238 36.75 -24.26 -30.54
N SER A 239 37.27 -25.47 -30.36
CA SER A 239 38.59 -25.82 -29.81
C SER A 239 39.73 -25.53 -30.79
N GLN A 240 40.84 -24.96 -30.33
CA GLN A 240 42.17 -25.21 -30.89
C GLN A 240 43.24 -25.16 -29.78
N SER A 241 44.16 -26.11 -29.89
CA SER A 241 45.23 -26.51 -28.98
C SER A 241 46.59 -26.08 -29.52
N GLN A 242 47.54 -25.63 -28.68
CA GLN A 242 48.98 -25.91 -28.88
C GLN A 242 49.86 -25.61 -27.64
N GLU A 243 50.88 -26.46 -27.48
CA GLU A 243 51.85 -26.65 -26.38
C GLU A 243 53.10 -25.70 -26.46
N PRO A 244 54.06 -25.77 -25.49
CA PRO A 244 54.92 -24.66 -25.08
C PRO A 244 56.36 -24.68 -25.66
N LEU A 245 57.11 -23.58 -25.53
CA LEU A 245 58.56 -23.55 -25.78
C LEU A 245 59.33 -22.71 -24.72
N LEU A 246 60.43 -23.31 -24.26
CA LEU A 246 61.37 -22.97 -23.18
C LEU A 246 62.23 -21.72 -23.42
N LEU A 247 62.63 -21.02 -22.34
CA LEU A 247 64.02 -20.86 -21.83
C LEU A 247 64.11 -19.85 -20.65
N SER A 248 65.11 -20.06 -19.79
CA SER A 248 65.28 -19.74 -18.36
C SER A 248 66.13 -18.47 -18.06
N PRO A 249 66.76 -18.26 -16.87
CA PRO A 249 66.22 -17.99 -15.52
C PRO A 249 66.86 -16.74 -14.85
N THR A 250 66.29 -16.19 -13.77
CA THR A 250 67.12 -15.51 -12.74
C THR A 250 66.44 -15.41 -11.36
N SER A 251 67.20 -15.88 -10.37
CA SER A 251 67.09 -15.75 -8.89
C SER A 251 65.92 -16.43 -8.14
N PRO A 252 66.24 -17.30 -7.15
CA PRO A 252 65.28 -18.01 -6.30
C PRO A 252 64.86 -17.14 -5.10
N ASP A 253 63.77 -17.55 -4.43
CA ASP A 253 63.34 -17.15 -3.08
C ASP A 253 62.14 -16.20 -2.92
N SER A 254 61.48 -15.75 -3.98
CA SER A 254 60.23 -14.97 -3.86
C SER A 254 58.97 -15.65 -4.40
N SER A 255 59.09 -16.86 -4.99
CA SER A 255 57.97 -17.55 -5.65
C SER A 255 57.37 -18.72 -4.86
N ALA A 256 57.95 -19.11 -3.71
CA ALA A 256 57.43 -20.22 -2.91
C ALA A 256 56.25 -19.83 -1.98
N GLN A 257 56.03 -18.54 -1.72
CA GLN A 257 54.90 -18.08 -0.89
C GLN A 257 53.72 -17.52 -1.71
N ALA A 258 53.92 -17.21 -2.99
CA ALA A 258 52.84 -16.80 -3.89
C ALA A 258 52.05 -17.99 -4.47
N ALA A 259 52.60 -19.20 -4.44
CA ALA A 259 51.98 -20.40 -5.01
C ALA A 259 50.93 -21.09 -4.10
N LEU A 260 50.68 -20.56 -2.89
CA LEU A 260 49.63 -21.04 -1.98
C LEU A 260 48.39 -20.13 -1.93
N GLN A 261 48.31 -19.11 -2.79
CA GLN A 261 47.05 -18.41 -3.05
C GLN A 261 46.15 -19.26 -3.93
N THR A 262 45.46 -20.19 -3.25
CA THR A 262 44.14 -20.75 -3.59
C THR A 262 43.55 -20.19 -4.89
N THR A 263 43.73 -20.93 -5.99
CA THR A 263 42.88 -20.83 -7.16
C THR A 263 41.44 -21.15 -6.72
N ILE A 264 40.66 -20.12 -6.38
CA ILE A 264 39.23 -20.28 -6.10
C ILE A 264 38.58 -20.72 -7.40
N TYR A 265 38.33 -22.02 -7.55
CA TYR A 265 37.42 -22.54 -8.57
C TYR A 265 36.06 -21.87 -8.35
N ARG A 266 35.69 -20.93 -9.23
CA ARG A 266 34.33 -20.39 -9.29
C ARG A 266 33.43 -21.51 -9.80
N GLN A 267 32.94 -22.36 -8.90
CA GLN A 267 31.93 -23.36 -9.22
C GLN A 267 30.71 -22.64 -9.78
N THR A 268 30.37 -22.90 -11.04
CA THR A 268 29.04 -22.58 -11.56
C THR A 268 28.02 -23.35 -10.70
N PRO A 269 27.01 -22.69 -10.10
CA PRO A 269 26.05 -23.39 -9.25
C PRO A 269 25.42 -24.55 -10.02
N ILE A 270 25.42 -25.75 -9.43
CA ILE A 270 24.72 -26.91 -9.99
C ILE A 270 23.27 -26.50 -10.26
N PRO A 271 22.71 -26.73 -11.47
CA PRO A 271 21.35 -26.31 -11.77
C PRO A 271 20.38 -26.97 -10.78
N PRO A 272 19.48 -26.20 -10.16
CA PRO A 272 18.61 -26.73 -9.11
C PRO A 272 17.77 -27.89 -9.63
N SER A 273 17.66 -28.95 -8.79
CA SER A 273 16.79 -30.09 -9.06
C SER A 273 15.36 -29.63 -9.37
N ARG A 274 14.62 -30.41 -10.17
CA ARG A 274 13.24 -30.06 -10.56
C ARG A 274 12.38 -29.76 -9.34
N SER A 275 12.49 -30.58 -8.29
CA SER A 275 11.80 -30.39 -7.00
C SER A 275 12.15 -29.06 -6.32
N ARG A 276 13.41 -28.61 -6.32
CA ARG A 276 13.80 -27.30 -5.77
C ARG A 276 13.26 -26.13 -6.59
N ARG A 277 13.18 -26.25 -7.92
CA ARG A 277 12.54 -25.23 -8.78
C ARG A 277 11.05 -25.11 -8.50
N TRP A 278 10.35 -26.24 -8.39
CA TRP A 278 8.94 -26.25 -7.99
C TRP A 278 8.74 -25.69 -6.58
N ALA A 279 9.60 -26.04 -5.62
CA ALA A 279 9.52 -25.51 -4.27
C ALA A 279 9.74 -23.99 -4.23
N ALA A 280 10.71 -23.48 -4.98
CA ALA A 280 10.96 -22.04 -5.11
C ALA A 280 9.78 -21.31 -5.76
N TYR A 281 9.17 -21.89 -6.80
CA TYR A 281 7.98 -21.32 -7.45
C TYR A 281 6.77 -21.27 -6.51
N ILE A 282 6.52 -22.35 -5.76
CA ILE A 282 5.43 -22.43 -4.78
C ILE A 282 5.65 -21.42 -3.66
N ALA A 283 6.87 -21.35 -3.11
CA ALA A 283 7.21 -20.38 -2.06
C ALA A 283 7.08 -18.92 -2.55
N ALA A 284 7.45 -18.64 -3.80
CA ALA A 284 7.33 -17.30 -4.38
C ALA A 284 5.88 -16.86 -4.65
N ASN A 285 4.96 -17.80 -4.87
CA ASN A 285 3.55 -17.52 -5.18
C ASN A 285 2.60 -18.02 -4.08
N ILE A 286 3.10 -18.19 -2.86
CA ILE A 286 2.35 -18.82 -1.78
C ILE A 286 1.04 -18.09 -1.45
N ASP A 287 1.06 -16.75 -1.40
CA ASP A 287 -0.12 -15.95 -1.09
C ASP A 287 -1.19 -16.10 -2.19
N TRP A 288 -0.78 -16.04 -3.46
CA TRP A 288 -1.70 -16.23 -4.58
C TRP A 288 -2.35 -17.62 -4.53
N LEU A 289 -1.55 -18.67 -4.32
CA LEU A 289 -2.05 -20.04 -4.19
C LEU A 289 -3.03 -20.17 -3.03
N LEU A 290 -2.71 -19.58 -1.88
CA LEU A 290 -3.53 -19.63 -0.68
C LEU A 290 -4.89 -18.94 -0.86
N TYR A 291 -4.93 -17.74 -1.47
CA TYR A 291 -6.20 -17.08 -1.74
C TYR A 291 -7.01 -17.78 -2.84
N THR A 292 -6.36 -18.42 -3.84
CA THR A 292 -7.08 -19.26 -4.81
C THR A 292 -7.68 -20.51 -4.17
N THR A 293 -6.98 -21.16 -3.24
CA THR A 293 -7.53 -22.31 -2.51
C THR A 293 -8.67 -21.85 -1.62
N ILE A 294 -8.53 -20.78 -0.84
CA ILE A 294 -9.64 -20.23 -0.03
C ILE A 294 -10.86 -19.88 -0.90
N ALA A 295 -10.65 -19.24 -2.06
CA ALA A 295 -11.75 -18.90 -2.97
C ALA A 295 -12.51 -20.13 -3.48
N THR A 296 -11.78 -21.20 -3.82
CA THR A 296 -12.36 -22.41 -4.43
C THR A 296 -12.89 -23.42 -3.43
N THR A 297 -12.21 -23.64 -2.30
CA THR A 297 -12.57 -24.65 -1.31
C THR A 297 -13.56 -24.14 -0.26
N ILE A 298 -13.51 -22.85 0.10
CA ILE A 298 -14.39 -22.25 1.11
C ILE A 298 -15.35 -21.25 0.47
N GLY A 299 -14.82 -20.30 -0.32
CA GLY A 299 -15.59 -19.18 -0.88
C GLY A 299 -16.74 -19.63 -1.77
N LEU A 300 -16.45 -20.45 -2.78
CA LEU A 300 -17.42 -20.97 -3.74
C LEU A 300 -18.53 -21.81 -3.06
N PRO A 301 -18.21 -22.82 -2.23
CA PRO A 301 -19.24 -23.60 -1.53
C PRO A 301 -20.11 -22.74 -0.60
N VAL A 302 -19.51 -21.84 0.19
CA VAL A 302 -20.26 -20.97 1.10
C VAL A 302 -21.18 -20.01 0.33
N PHE A 303 -20.70 -19.44 -0.78
CA PHE A 303 -21.47 -18.53 -1.61
C PHE A 303 -22.69 -19.21 -2.23
N TYR A 304 -22.54 -20.42 -2.78
CA TYR A 304 -23.66 -21.13 -3.40
C TYR A 304 -24.59 -21.77 -2.36
N ALA A 305 -24.07 -22.36 -1.29
CA ALA A 305 -24.87 -23.06 -0.29
C ALA A 305 -25.63 -22.12 0.67
N THR A 306 -25.01 -21.02 1.11
CA THR A 306 -25.58 -20.15 2.16
C THR A 306 -25.98 -18.76 1.66
N GLY A 307 -25.57 -18.37 0.44
CA GLY A 307 -25.73 -17.01 -0.06
C GLY A 307 -24.81 -15.97 0.59
N TYR A 308 -23.91 -16.39 1.48
CA TYR A 308 -22.96 -15.49 2.13
C TYR A 308 -21.73 -15.26 1.25
N ALA A 309 -21.57 -14.03 0.77
CA ALA A 309 -20.58 -13.71 -0.25
C ALA A 309 -19.21 -13.26 0.26
N MET A 310 -19.06 -12.99 1.55
CA MET A 310 -17.84 -12.38 2.11
C MET A 310 -16.56 -13.17 1.80
N PRO A 311 -16.44 -14.49 2.07
CA PRO A 311 -15.17 -15.19 1.87
C PRO A 311 -14.74 -15.24 0.40
N LEU A 312 -15.72 -15.34 -0.51
CA LEU A 312 -15.49 -15.32 -1.94
C LEU A 312 -15.07 -13.92 -2.42
N HIS A 313 -15.85 -12.90 -2.07
CA HIS A 313 -15.58 -11.51 -2.46
C HIS A 313 -14.23 -11.01 -1.92
N ALA A 314 -13.87 -11.40 -0.70
CA ALA A 314 -12.58 -11.06 -0.10
C ALA A 314 -11.43 -11.67 -0.90
N SER A 315 -11.47 -12.98 -1.17
CA SER A 315 -10.44 -13.65 -1.97
C SER A 315 -10.37 -13.12 -3.40
N VAL A 316 -11.50 -12.84 -4.04
CA VAL A 316 -11.55 -12.23 -5.39
C VAL A 316 -10.88 -10.86 -5.39
N THR A 317 -11.09 -10.04 -4.36
CA THR A 317 -10.46 -8.71 -4.26
C THR A 317 -8.94 -8.84 -4.16
N VAL A 318 -8.44 -9.73 -3.30
CA VAL A 318 -7.00 -9.95 -3.12
C VAL A 318 -6.36 -10.53 -4.39
N LEU A 319 -7.00 -11.51 -5.02
CA LEU A 319 -6.53 -12.10 -6.27
C LEU A 319 -6.50 -11.10 -7.42
N SER A 320 -7.52 -10.23 -7.50
CA SER A 320 -7.57 -9.14 -8.48
C SER A 320 -6.43 -8.14 -8.27
N TYR A 321 -6.06 -7.87 -7.01
CA TYR A 321 -4.91 -7.05 -6.68
C TYR A 321 -3.58 -7.69 -7.07
N PHE A 322 -3.40 -8.99 -6.79
CA PHE A 322 -2.22 -9.72 -7.27
C PHE A 322 -2.12 -9.76 -8.80
N ALA A 323 -3.25 -9.92 -9.49
CA ALA A 323 -3.29 -9.85 -10.94
C ALA A 323 -2.88 -8.46 -11.44
N ALA A 324 -3.36 -7.39 -10.81
CA ALA A 324 -2.99 -6.02 -11.14
C ALA A 324 -1.49 -5.72 -10.90
N LEU A 325 -0.89 -6.32 -9.86
CA LEU A 325 0.55 -6.18 -9.58
C LEU A 325 1.44 -6.87 -10.62
N ARG A 326 0.94 -7.91 -11.31
CA ARG A 326 1.66 -8.61 -12.38
C ARG A 326 1.69 -7.85 -13.72
N LEU A 327 1.01 -6.71 -13.82
CA LEU A 327 1.02 -5.89 -15.04
C LEU A 327 2.43 -5.34 -15.35
N PRO A 328 2.81 -5.23 -16.64
CA PRO A 328 4.08 -4.64 -17.06
C PRO A 328 4.29 -3.24 -16.47
N ALA A 329 5.54 -2.88 -16.17
CA ALA A 329 5.88 -1.58 -15.55
C ALA A 329 5.41 -0.36 -16.35
N THR A 330 5.41 -0.45 -17.69
CA THR A 330 4.91 0.59 -18.59
C THR A 330 3.41 0.84 -18.42
N TRP A 331 2.63 -0.22 -18.19
CA TRP A 331 1.18 -0.14 -18.00
C TRP A 331 0.83 0.35 -16.60
N ARG A 332 1.56 -0.09 -15.57
CA ARG A 332 1.37 0.35 -14.17
C ARG A 332 1.51 1.87 -13.98
N ARG A 333 2.19 2.55 -14.91
CA ARG A 333 2.33 4.01 -14.93
C ARG A 333 1.01 4.77 -15.15
N TYR A 334 0.04 4.15 -15.83
CA TYR A 334 -1.27 4.73 -16.13
C TYR A 334 -2.41 3.97 -15.43
N LEU A 335 -2.23 2.65 -15.27
CA LEU A 335 -3.18 1.76 -14.64
C LEU A 335 -2.73 1.47 -13.21
N HIS A 336 -3.15 2.32 -12.27
CA HIS A 336 -2.83 2.14 -10.85
C HIS A 336 -3.34 0.76 -10.38
N PRO A 337 -2.51 -0.06 -9.70
CA PRO A 337 -2.90 -1.41 -9.30
C PRO A 337 -4.20 -1.48 -8.51
N VAL A 338 -4.47 -0.47 -7.66
CA VAL A 338 -5.72 -0.39 -6.87
C VAL A 338 -6.96 -0.13 -7.74
N LEU A 339 -6.83 0.67 -8.81
CA LEU A 339 -7.96 0.93 -9.72
C LEU A 339 -8.26 -0.29 -10.58
N VAL A 340 -7.20 -0.91 -11.10
CA VAL A 340 -7.33 -2.14 -11.89
C VAL A 340 -7.93 -3.24 -11.04
N SER A 341 -7.45 -3.42 -9.81
CA SER A 341 -7.98 -4.44 -8.90
C SER A 341 -9.43 -4.19 -8.55
N ALA A 342 -9.84 -2.93 -8.32
CA ALA A 342 -11.23 -2.57 -8.07
C ALA A 342 -12.13 -2.89 -9.27
N LEU A 343 -11.71 -2.51 -10.49
CA LEU A 343 -12.46 -2.79 -11.71
C LEU A 343 -12.61 -4.30 -11.95
N LEU A 344 -11.50 -5.05 -11.83
CA LEU A 344 -11.52 -6.51 -11.94
C LEU A 344 -12.41 -7.14 -10.87
N THR A 345 -12.40 -6.60 -9.65
CA THR A 345 -13.26 -7.07 -8.55
C THR A 345 -14.73 -6.84 -8.90
N VAL A 346 -15.12 -5.62 -9.32
CA VAL A 346 -16.50 -5.29 -9.72
C VAL A 346 -16.98 -6.21 -10.82
N ILE A 347 -16.19 -6.41 -11.89
CA ILE A 347 -16.55 -7.29 -13.00
C ILE A 347 -16.72 -8.73 -12.49
N THR A 348 -15.79 -9.23 -11.69
CA THR A 348 -15.81 -10.62 -11.21
C THR A 348 -16.99 -10.88 -10.27
N ILE A 349 -17.22 -10.01 -9.28
CA ILE A 349 -18.35 -10.18 -8.37
C ILE A 349 -19.68 -9.98 -9.10
N TRP A 350 -19.74 -9.10 -10.12
CA TRP A 350 -20.93 -8.95 -10.94
C TRP A 350 -21.24 -10.22 -11.73
N LEU A 351 -20.23 -10.84 -12.37
CA LEU A 351 -20.39 -12.12 -13.05
C LEU A 351 -20.86 -13.23 -12.09
N LEU A 352 -20.34 -13.26 -10.87
CA LEU A 352 -20.80 -14.18 -9.81
C LEU A 352 -22.22 -13.84 -9.32
N GLY A 353 -22.60 -12.56 -9.28
CA GLY A 353 -23.95 -12.13 -8.94
C GLY A 353 -24.98 -12.55 -9.99
N LEU A 354 -24.59 -12.53 -11.27
CA LEU A 354 -25.43 -12.97 -12.39
C LEU A 354 -25.75 -14.47 -12.32
N THR A 355 -24.85 -15.33 -11.82
CA THR A 355 -25.14 -16.75 -11.63
C THR A 355 -26.22 -17.01 -10.57
N ARG A 356 -26.45 -16.05 -9.67
CA ARG A 356 -27.54 -16.06 -8.68
C ARG A 356 -28.71 -15.16 -9.06
N SER A 357 -28.79 -14.66 -10.30
CA SER A 357 -29.82 -13.71 -10.78
C SER A 357 -29.94 -12.44 -9.92
N THR A 358 -28.85 -12.01 -9.28
CA THR A 358 -28.80 -10.77 -8.49
C THR A 358 -28.34 -9.58 -9.33
N SER A 359 -28.87 -8.39 -9.04
CA SER A 359 -28.45 -7.15 -9.70
C SER A 359 -27.11 -6.66 -9.15
N LEU A 360 -26.37 -5.89 -9.95
CA LEU A 360 -25.09 -5.29 -9.55
C LEU A 360 -25.20 -4.54 -8.23
N ASN A 361 -26.26 -3.74 -8.05
CA ASN A 361 -26.47 -2.95 -6.83
C ASN A 361 -26.61 -3.85 -5.59
N SER A 362 -27.32 -4.96 -5.69
CA SER A 362 -27.48 -5.92 -4.59
C SER A 362 -26.16 -6.63 -4.26
N THR A 363 -25.40 -7.01 -5.29
CA THR A 363 -24.06 -7.61 -5.12
C THR A 363 -23.08 -6.64 -4.47
N LEU A 364 -23.09 -5.36 -4.89
CA LEU A 364 -22.26 -4.31 -4.30
C LEU A 364 -22.67 -4.02 -2.85
N THR A 365 -23.96 -3.95 -2.56
CA THR A 365 -24.46 -3.79 -1.18
C THR A 365 -24.05 -4.98 -0.30
N SER A 366 -24.02 -6.19 -0.86
CA SER A 366 -23.53 -7.39 -0.16
C SER A 366 -21.99 -7.40 0.02
N TYR A 367 -21.25 -6.67 -0.83
CA TYR A 367 -19.81 -6.54 -0.70
C TYR A 367 -19.43 -5.64 0.48
N ARG A 368 -20.18 -4.57 0.75
CA ARG A 368 -19.98 -3.67 1.90
C ARG A 368 -21.32 -3.37 2.54
N THR A 369 -21.57 -3.99 3.69
CA THR A 369 -22.83 -3.86 4.41
C THR A 369 -22.83 -2.69 5.40
N GLY A 370 -21.67 -2.09 5.66
CA GLY A 370 -21.52 -0.98 6.61
C GLY A 370 -21.29 -1.43 8.05
N LEU A 371 -21.33 -2.74 8.31
CA LEU A 371 -21.04 -3.31 9.62
C LEU A 371 -19.53 -3.33 9.89
N LYS A 372 -19.04 -2.25 10.47
CA LYS A 372 -17.66 -2.16 10.96
C LYS A 372 -17.48 -2.92 12.28
N TYR A 373 -16.22 -3.22 12.62
CA TYR A 373 -15.84 -3.83 13.90
C TYR A 373 -16.33 -3.02 15.12
N LEU A 374 -16.38 -1.67 15.00
CA LEU A 374 -16.86 -0.78 16.06
C LEU A 374 -18.33 -1.08 16.44
N SER A 375 -19.22 -1.18 15.45
CA SER A 375 -20.63 -1.52 15.68
C SER A 375 -20.80 -2.97 16.18
N LEU A 376 -20.02 -3.90 15.65
CA LEU A 376 -20.09 -5.32 16.06
C LEU A 376 -19.75 -5.51 17.54
N TRP A 377 -18.72 -4.82 18.04
CA TRP A 377 -18.34 -4.91 19.45
C TRP A 377 -19.25 -4.09 20.36
N GLU A 378 -19.75 -2.93 19.92
CA GLU A 378 -20.70 -2.12 20.69
C GLU A 378 -22.00 -2.88 20.96
N HIS A 379 -22.56 -3.56 19.95
CA HIS A 379 -23.74 -4.42 20.12
C HIS A 379 -23.49 -5.62 21.05
N THR A 380 -22.25 -6.10 21.17
CA THR A 380 -21.91 -7.19 22.09
C THR A 380 -21.82 -6.71 23.54
N THR A 381 -21.39 -5.45 23.76
CA THR A 381 -21.25 -4.86 25.11
C THR A 381 -22.57 -4.39 25.73
N THR A 382 -23.58 -4.09 24.90
CA THR A 382 -24.88 -3.59 25.36
C THR A 382 -25.85 -4.76 25.43
N ALA A 383 -25.84 -5.47 26.55
CA ALA A 383 -26.70 -6.63 26.83
C ALA A 383 -28.19 -6.24 27.02
N THR A 384 -28.80 -5.59 26.02
CA THR A 384 -30.25 -5.48 25.89
C THR A 384 -30.74 -6.58 24.95
N PRO A 385 -31.79 -7.33 25.32
CA PRO A 385 -32.29 -8.43 24.51
C PRO A 385 -32.74 -7.90 23.15
N ILE A 386 -32.32 -8.62 22.11
CA ILE A 386 -32.59 -8.38 20.70
C ILE A 386 -34.09 -8.10 20.51
N SER A 387 -34.44 -6.84 20.26
CA SER A 387 -35.76 -6.50 19.72
C SER A 387 -35.79 -6.89 18.24
N THR A 388 -36.31 -8.10 18.03
CA THR A 388 -36.85 -8.79 16.85
C THR A 388 -37.21 -8.01 15.56
N THR A 389 -36.39 -7.08 15.04
CA THR A 389 -36.57 -6.53 13.68
C THR A 389 -35.30 -6.22 12.88
N THR A 390 -34.10 -6.23 13.46
CA THR A 390 -32.88 -6.10 12.67
C THR A 390 -32.51 -7.47 12.10
N SER A 391 -32.83 -7.68 10.82
CA SER A 391 -32.26 -8.77 10.00
C SER A 391 -30.79 -8.98 10.35
N THR A 392 -30.36 -10.23 10.48
CA THR A 392 -28.97 -10.64 10.76
C THR A 392 -28.03 -10.24 9.62
N ILE A 393 -27.74 -8.93 9.51
CA ILE A 393 -26.79 -8.41 8.54
C ILE A 393 -25.42 -8.94 8.94
N ARG A 394 -24.73 -9.58 7.99
CA ARG A 394 -23.38 -10.12 8.18
C ARG A 394 -22.37 -9.15 7.56
N PRO A 395 -21.11 -9.10 8.06
CA PRO A 395 -20.10 -8.21 7.48
C PRO A 395 -19.76 -8.63 6.05
N GLY A 396 -19.60 -7.65 5.16
CA GLY A 396 -19.13 -7.86 3.80
C GLY A 396 -17.61 -7.91 3.70
N ALA A 397 -17.09 -8.28 2.53
CA ALA A 397 -15.65 -8.27 2.26
C ALA A 397 -15.05 -6.85 2.39
N GLY A 398 -15.78 -5.85 1.89
CA GLY A 398 -15.40 -4.44 1.98
C GLY A 398 -15.29 -3.93 3.41
N ASP A 399 -16.09 -4.46 4.33
CA ASP A 399 -16.03 -4.08 5.75
C ASP A 399 -14.78 -4.64 6.44
N ILE A 400 -14.33 -5.83 6.05
CA ILE A 400 -13.07 -6.43 6.52
C ILE A 400 -11.87 -5.61 6.06
N PHE A 401 -11.83 -5.26 4.78
CA PHE A 401 -10.78 -4.40 4.23
C PHE A 401 -10.80 -3.00 4.86
N SER A 402 -11.99 -2.44 5.10
CA SER A 402 -12.13 -1.15 5.81
C SER A 402 -11.62 -1.24 7.25
N THR A 403 -11.81 -2.39 7.91
CA THR A 403 -11.28 -2.65 9.26
C THR A 403 -9.74 -2.75 9.24
N ALA A 404 -9.17 -3.45 8.26
CA ALA A 404 -7.71 -3.51 8.09
C ALA A 404 -7.11 -2.13 7.70
N LEU A 405 -7.87 -1.30 6.99
CA LEU A 405 -7.49 0.08 6.68
C LEU A 405 -7.37 0.91 7.95
N ASP A 406 -8.29 0.78 8.91
CA ASP A 406 -8.20 1.49 10.20
C ASP A 406 -6.92 1.14 10.96
N ALA A 407 -6.52 -0.13 10.99
CA ALA A 407 -5.24 -0.55 11.56
C ALA A 407 -4.03 0.01 10.78
N SER A 408 -4.14 0.15 9.46
CA SER A 408 -3.11 0.74 8.61
C SER A 408 -2.94 2.23 8.86
N ILE A 409 -4.04 2.96 9.10
CA ILE A 409 -3.99 4.36 9.50
C ILE A 409 -3.22 4.49 10.79
N VAL A 410 -3.53 3.68 11.82
CA VAL A 410 -2.77 3.71 13.09
C VAL A 410 -1.28 3.40 12.87
N SER A 411 -0.98 2.48 11.95
CA SER A 411 0.40 2.08 11.61
C SER A 411 1.23 3.22 11.01
N LEU A 412 0.62 4.23 10.37
CA LEU A 412 1.33 5.40 9.85
C LEU A 412 2.01 6.23 10.96
N ALA A 413 1.70 5.98 12.24
CA ALA A 413 2.42 6.56 13.35
C ALA A 413 3.89 6.11 13.41
N LEU A 414 4.23 4.93 12.87
CA LEU A 414 5.60 4.42 12.85
C LEU A 414 6.55 5.25 11.96
N PRO A 415 6.26 5.49 10.66
CA PRO A 415 7.11 6.35 9.85
C PRO A 415 7.17 7.78 10.43
N MET A 416 6.08 8.29 11.00
CA MET A 416 6.10 9.59 11.71
C MET A 416 7.07 9.58 12.89
N TYR A 417 7.09 8.49 13.68
CA TYR A 417 8.02 8.33 14.81
C TYR A 417 9.47 8.13 14.35
N GLN A 418 9.71 7.36 13.29
CA GLN A 418 11.05 7.16 12.72
C GLN A 418 11.66 8.50 12.27
N TYR A 419 10.91 9.30 11.52
CA TYR A 419 11.35 10.59 11.00
C TYR A 419 11.00 11.80 11.90
N ARG A 420 10.66 11.58 13.18
CA ARG A 420 10.21 12.62 14.12
C ARG A 420 11.16 13.83 14.25
N ARG A 421 12.47 13.61 14.09
CA ARG A 421 13.48 14.69 14.11
C ARG A 421 13.29 15.62 12.91
N SER A 422 13.16 15.06 11.72
CA SER A 422 12.85 15.80 10.49
C SER A 422 11.52 16.55 10.61
N LEU A 423 10.49 15.93 11.18
CA LEU A 423 9.20 16.57 11.46
C LEU A 423 9.36 17.79 12.38
N ARG A 424 10.13 17.67 13.47
CA ARG A 424 10.40 18.76 14.41
C ARG A 424 11.20 19.89 13.75
N THR A 425 12.20 19.57 12.94
CA THR A 425 13.01 20.57 12.22
C THR A 425 12.14 21.41 11.27
N HIS A 426 11.18 20.77 10.60
CA HIS A 426 10.34 21.38 9.57
C HIS A 426 8.93 21.75 10.06
N PHE A 427 8.71 21.85 11.38
CA PHE A 427 7.38 21.99 11.97
C PHE A 427 6.55 23.15 11.37
N ALA A 428 7.16 24.33 11.23
CA ALA A 428 6.48 25.49 10.64
C ALA A 428 6.09 25.26 9.17
N ALA A 429 7.00 24.67 8.38
CA ALA A 429 6.78 24.31 6.98
C ALA A 429 5.68 23.24 6.79
N ILE A 430 5.31 22.51 7.85
CA ILE A 430 4.22 21.54 7.82
C ILE A 430 2.93 22.21 8.30
N ILE A 431 2.94 22.89 9.45
CA ILE A 431 1.71 23.35 10.10
C ILE A 431 1.04 24.48 9.32
N VAL A 432 1.81 25.51 8.94
CA VAL A 432 1.26 26.71 8.31
C VAL A 432 0.58 26.38 6.98
N PRO A 433 1.18 25.59 6.07
CA PRO A 433 0.51 25.21 4.84
C PRO A 433 -0.82 24.49 5.04
N ASN A 434 -0.88 23.55 5.98
CA ASN A 434 -2.08 22.75 6.24
C ASN A 434 -3.20 23.59 6.89
N VAL A 435 -2.89 24.52 7.80
CA VAL A 435 -3.89 25.41 8.39
C VAL A 435 -4.50 26.31 7.33
N VAL A 436 -3.67 26.99 6.54
CA VAL A 436 -4.14 27.88 5.47
C VAL A 436 -4.95 27.09 4.44
N LEU A 437 -4.50 25.88 4.08
CA LEU A 437 -5.24 25.04 3.14
C LEU A 437 -6.59 24.59 3.71
N ALA A 438 -6.68 24.25 5.00
CA ALA A 438 -7.95 23.87 5.64
C ALA A 438 -8.96 25.04 5.61
N ILE A 439 -8.50 26.25 5.93
CA ILE A 439 -9.31 27.48 5.84
C ILE A 439 -9.73 27.72 4.38
N ALA A 440 -8.77 27.72 3.45
CA ALA A 440 -9.06 27.93 2.03
C ALA A 440 -10.02 26.87 1.48
N SER A 441 -9.86 25.60 1.86
CA SER A 441 -10.74 24.53 1.41
C SER A 441 -12.17 24.71 1.92
N LEU A 442 -12.31 25.06 3.21
CA LEU A 442 -13.60 25.26 3.85
C LEU A 442 -14.34 26.50 3.32
N PHE A 443 -13.63 27.60 3.08
CA PHE A 443 -14.25 28.88 2.73
C PHE A 443 -14.28 29.19 1.23
N ALA A 444 -13.38 28.63 0.42
CA ALA A 444 -13.33 28.93 -1.02
C ALA A 444 -14.14 27.93 -1.87
N TYR A 445 -14.09 26.64 -1.57
CA TYR A 445 -14.74 25.64 -2.43
C TYR A 445 -16.28 25.73 -2.41
N PRO A 446 -16.96 25.74 -1.25
CA PRO A 446 -18.42 25.75 -1.24
C PRO A 446 -19.05 26.92 -2.03
N PRO A 447 -18.67 28.20 -1.83
CA PRO A 447 -19.24 29.29 -2.61
C PRO A 447 -18.85 29.23 -4.09
N LEU A 448 -17.64 28.77 -4.42
CA LEU A 448 -17.22 28.62 -5.82
C LEU A 448 -18.04 27.55 -6.55
N CYS A 449 -18.30 26.40 -5.91
CA CYS A 449 -19.14 25.35 -6.47
C CYS A 449 -20.57 25.84 -6.68
N PHE A 450 -21.11 26.57 -5.69
CA PHE A 450 -22.44 27.14 -5.75
C PHE A 450 -22.58 28.17 -6.87
N ALA A 451 -21.58 29.05 -7.04
CA ALA A 451 -21.56 30.06 -8.11
C ALA A 451 -21.52 29.45 -9.52
N VAL A 452 -20.91 28.26 -9.68
CA VAL A 452 -20.92 27.49 -10.94
C VAL A 452 -22.27 26.76 -11.14
N GLY A 453 -23.17 26.81 -10.16
CA GLY A 453 -24.50 26.22 -10.19
C GLY A 453 -24.51 24.73 -9.88
N ILE A 454 -23.67 24.29 -8.93
CA ILE A 454 -23.77 22.98 -8.27
C ILE A 454 -24.75 23.11 -7.09
N ALA A 455 -25.52 22.06 -6.80
CA ALA A 455 -26.46 22.06 -5.68
C ALA A 455 -25.77 22.38 -4.33
N ALA A 456 -26.52 22.97 -3.39
CA ALA A 456 -25.96 23.50 -2.14
C ALA A 456 -25.29 22.42 -1.27
N ASP A 457 -26.01 21.32 -1.06
CA ASP A 457 -25.55 20.11 -0.36
C ASP A 457 -24.28 19.52 -0.98
N ARG A 458 -24.21 19.46 -2.31
CA ARG A 458 -23.04 18.96 -3.05
C ARG A 458 -21.87 19.95 -3.05
N SER A 459 -22.15 21.24 -3.00
CA SER A 459 -21.13 22.29 -2.91
C SER A 459 -20.40 22.22 -1.56
N LEU A 460 -21.14 21.99 -0.47
CA LEU A 460 -20.56 21.79 0.86
C LEU A 460 -19.62 20.59 0.92
N ALA A 461 -19.90 19.52 0.17
CA ALA A 461 -19.05 18.33 0.09
C ALA A 461 -17.63 18.62 -0.43
N PHE A 462 -17.43 19.69 -1.20
CA PHE A 462 -16.08 20.05 -1.70
C PHE A 462 -15.16 20.60 -0.62
N ALA A 463 -15.69 21.07 0.52
CA ALA A 463 -14.86 21.51 1.64
C ALA A 463 -13.93 20.39 2.15
N ALA A 464 -14.39 19.13 2.05
CA ALA A 464 -13.69 17.93 2.48
C ALA A 464 -13.09 17.11 1.33
N ARG A 465 -12.96 17.70 0.12
CA ARG A 465 -12.55 17.01 -1.11
C ARG A 465 -11.19 16.31 -1.03
N SER A 466 -10.24 16.85 -0.29
CA SER A 466 -8.86 16.30 -0.22
C SER A 466 -8.63 15.40 0.99
N LEU A 467 -9.69 15.13 1.77
CA LEU A 467 -9.63 14.30 2.97
C LEU A 467 -9.71 12.81 2.66
N THR A 468 -9.23 11.98 3.59
CA THR A 468 -9.56 10.55 3.62
C THR A 468 -11.03 10.39 3.97
N LEU A 469 -11.71 9.37 3.43
CA LEU A 469 -13.13 9.16 3.70
C LEU A 469 -13.48 9.13 5.19
N ALA A 470 -12.60 8.56 6.02
CA ALA A 470 -12.77 8.54 7.46
C ALA A 470 -12.96 9.96 8.03
N LEU A 471 -12.23 10.96 7.53
CA LEU A 471 -12.33 12.37 7.95
C LEU A 471 -13.31 13.18 7.10
N ALA A 472 -13.48 12.82 5.83
CA ALA A 472 -14.28 13.56 4.86
C ALA A 472 -15.78 13.46 5.14
N ILE A 473 -16.24 12.25 5.50
CA ILE A 473 -17.64 11.98 5.82
C ILE A 473 -18.10 12.81 7.03
N PRO A 474 -17.46 12.72 8.22
CA PRO A 474 -17.91 13.50 9.38
C PRO A 474 -17.78 15.02 9.14
N ALA A 475 -16.74 15.48 8.43
CA ALA A 475 -16.63 16.90 8.07
C ALA A 475 -17.79 17.38 7.19
N THR A 476 -18.25 16.55 6.26
CA THR A 476 -19.36 16.87 5.35
C THR A 476 -20.71 16.78 6.06
N GLU A 477 -20.91 15.76 6.89
CA GLU A 477 -22.10 15.62 7.74
C GLU A 477 -22.26 16.80 8.70
N ASN A 478 -21.16 17.26 9.29
CA ASN A 478 -21.15 18.45 10.14
C ASN A 478 -21.69 19.68 9.39
N LEU A 479 -21.35 19.85 8.11
CA LEU A 479 -21.86 20.94 7.27
C LEU A 479 -23.30 20.69 6.78
N GLY A 480 -23.78 19.44 6.79
CA GLY A 480 -25.04 19.04 6.16
C GLY A 480 -24.93 18.86 4.64
N GLY A 481 -23.73 18.52 4.14
CA GLY A 481 -23.48 18.24 2.72
C GLY A 481 -23.76 16.80 2.31
N ASP A 482 -23.68 16.53 1.00
CA ASP A 482 -23.93 15.20 0.45
C ASP A 482 -22.74 14.23 0.64
N VAL A 483 -22.95 13.18 1.43
CA VAL A 483 -21.96 12.14 1.76
C VAL A 483 -21.52 11.34 0.53
N ASN A 484 -22.40 11.19 -0.46
CA ASN A 484 -22.06 10.48 -1.69
C ASN A 484 -21.11 11.29 -2.57
N THR A 485 -21.39 12.59 -2.72
CA THR A 485 -20.52 13.51 -3.45
C THR A 485 -19.14 13.61 -2.80
N VAL A 486 -19.05 13.84 -1.47
CA VAL A 486 -17.73 13.91 -0.81
C VAL A 486 -16.98 12.60 -0.99
N SER A 487 -17.67 11.46 -0.91
CA SER A 487 -17.02 10.16 -1.10
C SER A 487 -16.40 10.06 -2.49
N ALA A 488 -17.17 10.36 -3.55
CA ALA A 488 -16.65 10.34 -4.92
C ALA A 488 -15.46 11.29 -5.11
N VAL A 489 -15.56 12.55 -4.67
CA VAL A 489 -14.49 13.54 -4.91
C VAL A 489 -13.25 13.27 -4.04
N ALA A 490 -13.40 12.78 -2.80
CA ALA A 490 -12.28 12.37 -1.95
C ALA A 490 -11.47 11.22 -2.56
N ILE A 491 -12.18 10.24 -3.11
CA ILE A 491 -11.59 9.11 -3.80
C ILE A 491 -10.83 9.57 -5.05
N MET A 492 -11.47 10.42 -5.86
CA MET A 492 -10.85 10.96 -7.06
C MET A 492 -9.60 11.80 -6.73
N SER A 493 -9.61 12.60 -5.66
CA SER A 493 -8.42 13.33 -5.19
C SER A 493 -7.26 12.38 -4.88
N GLY A 494 -7.54 11.27 -4.19
CA GLY A 494 -6.55 10.25 -3.88
C GLY A 494 -5.94 9.61 -5.12
N VAL A 495 -6.77 9.28 -6.10
CA VAL A 495 -6.34 8.67 -7.36
C VAL A 495 -5.50 9.62 -8.20
N VAL A 496 -6.02 10.84 -8.43
CA VAL A 496 -5.36 11.83 -9.28
C VAL A 496 -4.01 12.21 -8.68
N GLY A 497 -3.95 12.37 -7.36
CA GLY A 497 -2.70 12.59 -6.66
C GLY A 497 -1.70 11.43 -6.74
N ALA A 498 -2.15 10.19 -6.60
CA ALA A 498 -1.28 9.03 -6.75
C ALA A 498 -0.76 8.86 -8.19
N LEU A 499 -1.55 9.20 -9.21
CA LEU A 499 -1.18 9.03 -10.62
C LEU A 499 -0.34 10.19 -11.20
N ILE A 500 -0.70 11.42 -10.84
CA ILE A 500 -0.20 12.63 -11.49
C ILE A 500 0.54 13.54 -10.50
N GLY A 501 0.34 13.40 -9.18
CA GLY A 501 0.87 14.32 -8.17
C GLY A 501 2.38 14.51 -8.24
N GLY A 502 3.16 13.42 -8.37
CA GLY A 502 4.61 13.49 -8.56
C GLY A 502 5.01 14.27 -9.82
N ARG A 503 4.39 13.95 -10.96
CA ARG A 503 4.65 14.66 -12.23
C ARG A 503 4.27 16.13 -12.18
N LEU A 504 3.19 16.47 -11.47
CA LEU A 504 2.76 17.85 -11.31
C LEU A 504 3.79 18.63 -10.48
N LEU A 505 4.35 18.01 -9.44
CA LEU A 505 5.44 18.60 -8.65
C LEU A 505 6.69 18.82 -9.50
N ASP A 506 7.04 17.87 -10.37
CA ASP A 506 8.18 17.99 -11.29
C ASP A 506 7.94 19.12 -12.31
N LEU A 507 6.73 19.23 -12.85
CA LEU A 507 6.33 20.32 -13.77
C LEU A 507 6.35 21.69 -13.09
N MET A 508 6.06 21.75 -11.79
CA MET A 508 6.18 22.96 -10.97
C MET A 508 7.64 23.30 -10.59
N GLY A 509 8.63 22.51 -11.06
CA GLY A 509 10.04 22.74 -10.75
C GLY A 509 10.40 22.48 -9.29
N ILE A 510 9.62 21.64 -8.59
CA ILE A 510 9.97 21.16 -7.25
C ILE A 510 11.03 20.06 -7.39
N PRO A 511 12.23 20.21 -6.81
CA PRO A 511 13.28 19.20 -6.90
C PRO A 511 12.84 17.85 -6.32
N GLU A 512 13.31 16.74 -6.90
CA GLU A 512 12.99 15.40 -6.40
C GLU A 512 13.47 15.18 -4.95
N ASP A 513 14.58 15.82 -4.57
CA ASP A 513 15.16 15.76 -3.23
C ASP A 513 14.41 16.57 -2.17
N ASP A 514 13.46 17.43 -2.56
CA ASP A 514 12.64 18.23 -1.62
C ASP A 514 11.49 17.39 -1.06
N TYR A 515 11.83 16.39 -0.24
CA TYR A 515 10.88 15.48 0.40
C TYR A 515 9.87 16.21 1.31
N VAL A 516 10.20 17.41 1.80
CA VAL A 516 9.31 18.23 2.63
C VAL A 516 8.21 18.84 1.80
N THR A 517 8.54 19.55 0.71
CA THR A 517 7.51 20.12 -0.17
C THR A 517 6.68 19.02 -0.81
N ARG A 518 7.31 17.95 -1.31
CA ARG A 518 6.60 16.84 -1.94
C ARG A 518 5.69 16.11 -0.95
N GLY A 519 6.17 15.82 0.24
CA GLY A 519 5.40 15.16 1.30
C GLY A 519 4.20 15.98 1.77
N VAL A 520 4.41 17.24 2.15
CA VAL A 520 3.34 18.13 2.61
C VAL A 520 2.29 18.36 1.52
N THR A 521 2.73 18.61 0.28
CA THR A 521 1.81 18.88 -0.83
C THR A 521 0.95 17.67 -1.16
N LEU A 522 1.53 16.48 -1.27
CA LEU A 522 0.78 15.26 -1.56
C LEU A 522 -0.13 14.87 -0.40
N GLY A 523 0.35 14.97 0.85
CA GLY A 523 -0.45 14.64 2.02
C GLY A 523 -1.69 15.52 2.18
N ALA A 524 -1.55 16.82 1.95
CA ALA A 524 -2.64 17.77 2.09
C ALA A 524 -3.67 17.69 0.94
N ASN A 525 -3.24 17.35 -0.28
CA ASN A 525 -4.10 17.40 -1.47
C ASN A 525 -4.64 16.03 -1.94
N SER A 526 -3.96 14.93 -1.60
CA SER A 526 -4.08 13.64 -2.30
C SER A 526 -4.34 12.43 -1.39
N SER A 527 -4.85 12.66 -0.18
CA SER A 527 -5.34 11.61 0.73
C SER A 527 -4.29 10.53 1.07
N ALA A 528 -4.72 9.46 1.74
CA ALA A 528 -3.84 8.37 2.18
C ALA A 528 -3.33 7.50 1.01
N VAL A 529 -3.99 7.54 -0.15
CA VAL A 529 -3.60 6.77 -1.34
C VAL A 529 -2.26 7.27 -1.89
N ALA A 530 -2.04 8.59 -1.95
CA ALA A 530 -0.75 9.14 -2.36
C ALA A 530 0.36 8.87 -1.32
N THR A 531 0.02 8.93 -0.02
CA THR A 531 0.94 8.53 1.05
C THR A 531 1.39 7.07 0.92
N ALA A 532 0.48 6.17 0.54
CA ALA A 532 0.81 4.77 0.29
C ALA A 532 1.84 4.57 -0.84
N LEU A 533 1.79 5.42 -1.87
CA LEU A 533 2.79 5.42 -2.95
C LEU A 533 4.14 5.97 -2.47
N LEU A 534 4.12 7.02 -1.63
CA LEU A 534 5.33 7.56 -1.02
C LEU A 534 6.00 6.53 -0.10
N LEU A 535 5.25 5.71 0.63
CA LEU A 535 5.84 4.65 1.47
C LEU A 535 6.74 3.67 0.69
N GLN A 536 6.52 3.52 -0.62
CA GLN A 536 7.33 2.64 -1.48
C GLN A 536 8.48 3.37 -2.18
N SER A 537 8.36 4.68 -2.39
CA SER A 537 9.28 5.46 -3.23
C SER A 537 10.14 6.44 -2.42
N ASP A 538 9.59 7.06 -1.39
CA ASP A 538 10.26 7.98 -0.48
C ASP A 538 9.58 7.92 0.92
N PRO A 539 10.01 6.99 1.80
CA PRO A 539 9.41 6.81 3.14
C PRO A 539 9.46 8.07 4.01
N ARG A 540 10.45 8.94 3.81
CA ARG A 540 10.59 10.20 4.54
C ARG A 540 9.56 11.23 4.10
N ALA A 541 9.36 11.38 2.79
CA ALA A 541 8.24 12.16 2.26
C ALA A 541 6.89 11.57 2.70
N ALA A 542 6.78 10.24 2.81
CA ALA A 542 5.57 9.56 3.28
C ALA A 542 5.24 9.88 4.74
N ALA A 543 6.25 10.04 5.61
CA ALA A 543 6.05 10.45 7.00
C ALA A 543 5.49 11.88 7.08
N LEU A 544 6.03 12.80 6.28
CA LEU A 544 5.52 14.17 6.19
C LEU A 544 4.13 14.23 5.56
N SER A 545 3.88 13.41 4.54
CA SER A 545 2.57 13.26 3.91
C SER A 545 1.51 12.73 4.89
N SER A 546 1.87 11.72 5.70
CA SER A 546 1.01 11.18 6.76
C SER A 546 0.64 12.24 7.79
N LEU A 547 1.63 12.99 8.28
CA LEU A 547 1.38 14.08 9.23
C LEU A 547 0.52 15.19 8.61
N SER A 548 0.85 15.61 7.39
CA SER A 548 0.13 16.67 6.66
C SER A 548 -1.34 16.31 6.44
N MET A 549 -1.60 15.09 5.96
CA MET A 549 -2.95 14.56 5.75
C MET A 549 -3.75 14.54 7.06
N THR A 550 -3.16 14.01 8.13
CA THR A 550 -3.81 13.94 9.45
C THR A 550 -4.10 15.34 9.99
N LEU A 551 -3.15 16.26 9.85
CA LEU A 551 -3.28 17.63 10.35
C LEU A 551 -4.37 18.38 9.58
N PHE A 552 -4.31 18.39 8.24
CA PHE A 552 -5.33 19.01 7.39
C PHE A 552 -6.72 18.45 7.67
N GLY A 553 -6.85 17.12 7.80
CA GLY A 553 -8.12 16.49 8.14
C GLY A 553 -8.63 16.80 9.53
N THR A 554 -7.76 16.78 10.54
CA THR A 554 -8.15 17.11 11.92
C THR A 554 -8.61 18.56 12.02
N ILE A 555 -7.89 19.50 11.40
CA ILE A 555 -8.26 20.92 11.39
C ILE A 555 -9.61 21.11 10.67
N THR A 556 -9.81 20.47 9.52
CA THR A 556 -11.05 20.60 8.76
C THR A 556 -12.24 20.03 9.52
N VAL A 557 -12.12 18.83 10.12
CA VAL A 557 -13.18 18.24 10.96
C VAL A 557 -13.48 19.15 12.15
N LEU A 558 -12.45 19.70 12.81
CA LEU A 558 -12.63 20.61 13.94
C LEU A 558 -13.35 21.89 13.51
N PHE A 559 -12.97 22.51 12.39
CA PHE A 559 -13.61 23.73 11.91
C PHE A 559 -15.07 23.50 11.50
N THR A 560 -15.37 22.39 10.83
CA THR A 560 -16.77 22.04 10.49
C THR A 560 -17.62 21.73 11.72
N ALA A 561 -17.03 21.26 12.82
CA ALA A 561 -17.74 21.00 14.07
C ALA A 561 -18.09 22.29 14.85
N ILE A 562 -17.37 23.39 14.63
CA ILE A 562 -17.64 24.67 15.31
C ILE A 562 -18.91 25.30 14.71
N PRO A 563 -19.99 25.54 15.50
CA PRO A 563 -21.26 26.03 14.98
C PRO A 563 -21.14 27.32 14.17
N VAL A 564 -20.40 28.30 14.69
CA VAL A 564 -20.22 29.61 14.04
C VAL A 564 -19.60 29.48 12.64
N LEU A 565 -18.59 28.61 12.49
CA LEU A 565 -17.91 28.41 11.20
C LEU A 565 -18.79 27.61 10.24
N ARG A 566 -19.47 26.57 10.75
CA ARG A 566 -20.44 25.80 9.97
C ARG A 566 -21.54 26.67 9.40
N ASP A 567 -22.17 27.49 10.24
CA ASP A 567 -23.32 28.30 9.86
C ASP A 567 -22.90 29.38 8.86
N LEU A 568 -21.69 29.95 9.02
CA LEU A 568 -21.09 30.85 8.03
C LEU A 568 -20.90 30.17 6.67
N VAL A 569 -20.37 28.94 6.65
CA VAL A 569 -20.16 28.20 5.39
C VAL A 569 -21.48 27.81 4.71
N ARG A 570 -22.49 27.43 5.49
CA ARG A 570 -23.85 27.15 4.98
C ARG A 570 -24.49 28.41 4.39
N ALA A 571 -24.37 29.55 5.06
CA ALA A 571 -24.90 30.82 4.58
C ALA A 571 -24.30 31.24 3.23
N MET A 572 -23.00 30.97 2.99
CA MET A 572 -22.34 31.26 1.70
C MET A 572 -22.90 30.47 0.51
N VAL A 573 -23.64 29.39 0.79
CA VAL A 573 -24.26 28.51 -0.22
C VAL A 573 -25.79 28.68 -0.22
N GLY A 574 -26.32 29.67 0.51
CA GLY A 574 -27.74 29.99 0.56
C GLY A 574 -28.58 29.06 1.44
N LEU A 575 -27.97 28.44 2.45
CA LEU A 575 -28.62 27.56 3.44
C LEU A 575 -28.72 28.15 4.84
#